data_AF-A0A7W8FZ64-F1
#
_entry.id   AF-A0A7W8FZ64-F1
#
_cell.length_a   1.000
_cell.length_b   1.000
_cell.length_c   1.000
_cell.angle_alpha   90.00
_cell.angle_beta   90.00
_cell.angle_gamma   90.00
#
_symmetry.space_group_name_H-M   'P 1'
#
loop_
_entity.id
_entity.type
_entity.pdbx_description
1 polymer ?
#
loop_
_entity_poly.entity_id
_entity_poly.type
_entity_poly.pdbx_seq_one_letter_code
_entity_poly.pdbx_strand_id
1 'polypeptide(L)'
;MNLKNLFVALACFLLGPIDAFAYQIAPMGSSFEARLTNETDSNLAKIAGRVGVLLKSPVHEEITQLGSGCPVEPAELAKDRLCGDVDAPFAGTFIIYGVRWNDLPPFRLSEREGRCSAFGKACRTSETVRFSTQPACWYCLFKDAEKTAASRRIAGCRATDGALRGNLMTRSHFGDLQFLHGMASEEGMSAGVTQRKVEEWLQFAWMVASREIPPERRLKEIDIPTIQEHFSCTEWTVADLYILGRQDRKSGLLDKIHDIAFGSVLHTVQDSFAAGHASREDAGVRPMCGETGFRAPPAIREFHVYGSQDGALHDAKDSRNALVDGRATDDWPGAVEATRNLFALYEDRRTWGEAREYVRCLLRLTPDATRSSPGSSFRKGPL
;
A
#
# COMPACT_ATOMS: atom_id res chain seq x y z
N MET A 1 -28.45 11.79 61.64
CA MET A 1 -29.15 11.52 60.37
C MET A 1 -28.28 12.02 59.21
N ASN A 2 -27.69 11.07 58.48
CA ASN A 2 -27.03 11.11 57.16
C ASN A 2 -26.09 12.26 56.74
N LEU A 3 -24.79 11.96 56.81
CA LEU A 3 -23.71 12.48 55.97
C LEU A 3 -23.90 11.98 54.52
N LYS A 4 -24.12 12.90 53.58
CA LYS A 4 -23.89 12.70 52.15
C LYS A 4 -23.01 13.85 51.65
N ASN A 5 -21.93 13.47 50.98
CA ASN A 5 -21.15 14.26 50.02
C ASN A 5 -20.24 15.36 50.58
N LEU A 6 -18.94 15.07 50.69
CA LEU A 6 -17.89 15.74 49.91
C LEU A 6 -16.53 15.07 50.21
N PHE A 7 -16.07 14.16 49.35
CA PHE A 7 -14.65 13.83 49.25
C PHE A 7 -14.22 14.10 47.81
N VAL A 8 -13.50 15.21 47.65
CA VAL A 8 -12.70 15.51 46.48
C VAL A 8 -11.51 14.55 46.51
N ALA A 9 -11.58 13.46 45.75
CA ALA A 9 -10.41 12.66 45.44
C ALA A 9 -9.76 13.24 44.19
N LEU A 10 -8.70 14.00 44.42
CA LEU A 10 -7.76 14.45 43.40
C LEU A 10 -7.04 13.20 42.86
N ALA A 11 -7.59 12.58 41.82
CA ALA A 11 -6.89 11.54 41.09
C ALA A 11 -5.82 12.21 40.20
N CYS A 12 -4.65 12.46 40.81
CA CYS A 12 -3.41 12.58 40.07
C CYS A 12 -3.22 11.26 39.32
N PHE A 13 -3.60 11.24 38.05
CA PHE A 13 -3.13 10.22 37.12
C PHE A 13 -1.61 10.37 37.05
N LEU A 14 -0.92 9.49 37.78
CA LEU A 14 0.45 9.10 37.52
C LEU A 14 0.49 8.61 36.06
N LEU A 15 0.82 9.51 35.14
CA LEU A 15 1.28 9.18 33.81
C LEU A 15 2.63 8.50 33.98
N GLY A 16 2.60 7.18 34.24
CA GLY A 16 3.74 6.33 33.90
C GLY A 16 3.99 6.44 32.39
N PRO A 17 5.21 6.16 31.92
CA PRO A 17 5.48 6.09 30.49
C PRO A 17 4.60 4.97 29.94
N ILE A 18 3.51 5.36 29.30
CA ILE A 18 2.82 4.48 28.38
C ILE A 18 3.82 4.37 27.24
N ASP A 19 4.42 3.20 27.08
CA ASP A 19 5.11 2.86 25.83
C ASP A 19 4.08 3.06 24.72
N ALA A 20 4.12 4.24 24.11
CA ALA A 20 3.30 4.59 22.99
C ALA A 20 3.84 3.80 21.80
N PHE A 21 3.38 2.56 21.67
CA PHE A 21 3.44 1.81 20.43
C PHE A 21 2.50 2.50 19.43
N ALA A 22 2.89 3.68 18.96
CA ALA A 22 2.17 4.47 17.98
C ALA A 22 2.42 3.85 16.61
N TYR A 23 1.62 2.84 16.27
CA TYR A 23 1.59 2.26 14.92
C TYR A 23 0.89 3.22 13.96
N GLN A 24 1.47 3.37 12.77
CA GLN A 24 0.95 4.15 11.66
C GLN A 24 0.21 3.20 10.70
N ILE A 25 -1.06 3.45 10.37
CA ILE A 25 -1.95 2.39 9.81
C ILE A 25 -2.78 2.81 8.58
N ALA A 26 -3.02 4.10 8.36
CA ALA A 26 -3.72 4.61 7.18
C ALA A 26 -3.19 6.00 6.81
N PRO A 27 -2.87 6.31 5.55
CA PRO A 27 -2.54 7.69 5.18
C PRO A 27 -3.70 8.65 5.50
N MET A 28 -3.41 9.94 5.65
CA MET A 28 -4.44 10.97 5.86
C MET A 28 -5.48 10.89 4.73
N GLY A 29 -6.63 10.27 5.00
CA GLY A 29 -7.50 9.88 3.90
C GLY A 29 -8.95 9.57 4.24
N SER A 30 -9.35 9.49 5.52
CA SER A 30 -10.76 9.20 5.83
C SER A 30 -11.72 10.26 5.27
N SER A 31 -11.37 11.54 5.36
CA SER A 31 -12.17 12.64 4.80
C SER A 31 -12.10 12.74 3.27
N PHE A 32 -10.95 12.43 2.67
CA PHE A 32 -10.78 12.40 1.22
C PHE A 32 -11.52 11.21 0.60
N GLU A 33 -11.28 10.00 1.12
CA GLU A 33 -11.95 8.79 0.68
C GLU A 33 -13.46 8.91 0.89
N ALA A 34 -13.93 9.35 2.06
CA ALA A 34 -15.36 9.54 2.30
C ALA A 34 -16.00 10.56 1.34
N ARG A 35 -15.29 11.63 0.98
CA ARG A 35 -15.75 12.58 -0.05
C ARG A 35 -15.87 11.92 -1.42
N LEU A 36 -14.87 11.13 -1.81
CA LEU A 36 -14.81 10.49 -3.13
C LEU A 36 -15.77 9.29 -3.26
N THR A 37 -15.95 8.53 -2.19
CA THR A 37 -16.86 7.36 -2.13
C THR A 37 -18.29 7.75 -1.75
N ASN A 38 -18.57 9.04 -1.51
CA ASN A 38 -19.86 9.57 -1.07
C ASN A 38 -20.40 8.83 0.18
N GLU A 39 -19.52 8.63 1.16
CA GLU A 39 -19.81 7.92 2.41
C GLU A 39 -19.92 8.89 3.59
N THR A 40 -20.79 8.57 4.55
CA THR A 40 -20.81 9.27 5.84
C THR A 40 -19.59 8.88 6.65
N ASP A 41 -18.62 9.78 6.71
CA ASP A 41 -17.37 9.64 7.44
C ASP A 41 -17.62 9.34 8.94
N SER A 42 -16.91 8.34 9.47
CA SER A 42 -17.03 7.94 10.87
C SER A 42 -16.43 9.01 11.79
N ASN A 43 -17.17 9.44 12.82
CA ASN A 43 -16.61 10.33 13.86
C ASN A 43 -15.37 9.73 14.53
N LEU A 44 -15.27 8.40 14.61
CA LEU A 44 -14.09 7.70 15.12
C LEU A 44 -12.92 7.76 14.12
N ALA A 45 -13.17 7.70 12.81
CA ALA A 45 -12.14 7.92 11.79
C ALA A 45 -11.60 9.36 11.85
N LYS A 46 -12.49 10.35 12.07
CA LYS A 46 -12.10 11.75 12.29
C LYS A 46 -11.28 11.94 13.56
N ILE A 47 -11.62 11.25 14.66
CA ILE A 47 -10.87 11.34 15.92
C ILE A 47 -9.52 10.62 15.80
N ALA A 48 -9.47 9.40 15.25
CA ALA A 48 -8.21 8.70 14.98
C ALA A 48 -7.29 9.54 14.07
N GLY A 49 -7.86 10.09 12.99
CA GLY A 49 -7.16 11.01 12.09
C GLY A 49 -6.74 12.35 12.73
N ARG A 50 -7.37 12.78 13.84
CA ARG A 50 -6.96 13.99 14.58
C ARG A 50 -5.94 13.72 15.68
N VAL A 51 -5.94 12.50 16.24
CA VAL A 51 -5.09 12.11 17.37
C VAL A 51 -3.76 11.51 16.87
N GLY A 52 -3.62 11.24 15.57
CA GLY A 52 -2.38 10.74 14.95
C GLY A 52 -2.10 9.25 15.19
N VAL A 53 -2.85 8.63 16.11
CA VAL A 53 -2.89 7.20 16.34
C VAL A 53 -3.53 6.57 15.11
N LEU A 54 -2.79 5.71 14.39
CA LEU A 54 -3.18 5.06 13.12
C LEU A 54 -2.84 5.80 11.82
N LEU A 55 -2.05 6.88 11.78
CA LEU A 55 -1.76 7.57 10.51
C LEU A 55 -0.38 7.23 9.91
N LYS A 56 -0.34 6.66 8.70
CA LYS A 56 0.88 6.54 7.88
C LYS A 56 1.30 7.90 7.32
N SER A 57 2.61 8.11 7.23
CA SER A 57 3.18 9.22 6.47
C SER A 57 2.66 9.14 5.03
N PRO A 58 2.12 10.23 4.45
CA PRO A 58 1.58 10.22 3.08
C PRO A 58 2.69 10.33 2.03
N VAL A 59 3.78 9.57 2.22
CA VAL A 59 4.99 9.70 1.40
C VAL A 59 4.73 9.26 -0.03
N HIS A 60 3.86 8.26 -0.25
CA HIS A 60 3.49 7.78 -1.58
C HIS A 60 2.64 8.80 -2.34
N GLU A 61 1.73 9.48 -1.64
CA GLU A 61 1.02 10.62 -2.22
C GLU A 61 2.01 11.73 -2.59
N GLU A 62 2.93 12.10 -1.70
CA GLU A 62 3.95 13.11 -2.00
C GLU A 62 4.80 12.72 -3.22
N ILE A 63 5.32 11.48 -3.28
CA ILE A 63 6.09 10.98 -4.42
C ILE A 63 5.25 11.08 -5.70
N THR A 64 3.95 10.83 -5.61
CA THR A 64 3.02 10.95 -6.72
C THR A 64 2.80 12.41 -7.15
N GLN A 65 2.69 13.35 -6.21
CA GLN A 65 2.62 14.79 -6.51
C GLN A 65 3.90 15.26 -7.22
N LEU A 66 5.07 14.86 -6.72
CA LEU A 66 6.38 15.14 -7.33
C LEU A 66 6.52 14.51 -8.73
N GLY A 67 6.01 13.29 -8.87
CA GLY A 67 5.89 12.55 -10.12
C GLY A 67 5.08 13.30 -11.18
N SER A 68 3.95 13.86 -10.75
CA SER A 68 2.99 14.59 -11.57
C SER A 68 3.37 16.06 -11.83
N GLY A 69 4.57 16.49 -11.44
CA GLY A 69 5.09 17.82 -11.75
C GLY A 69 4.88 18.89 -10.67
N CYS A 70 4.75 18.52 -9.40
CA CYS A 70 4.83 19.49 -8.30
C CYS A 70 6.09 20.37 -8.43
N PRO A 71 5.98 21.71 -8.33
CA PRO A 71 7.05 22.64 -8.68
C PRO A 71 8.07 22.80 -7.55
N VAL A 72 8.88 21.77 -7.32
CA VAL A 72 10.03 21.81 -6.43
C VAL A 72 11.26 21.28 -7.17
N GLU A 73 12.42 21.89 -6.93
CA GLU A 73 13.69 21.39 -7.42
C GLU A 73 14.24 20.30 -6.48
N PRO A 74 14.95 19.28 -6.99
CA PRO A 74 15.50 18.19 -6.18
C PRO A 74 16.29 18.68 -4.95
N ALA A 75 17.10 19.73 -5.14
CA ALA A 75 17.94 20.32 -4.10
C ALA A 75 17.14 20.97 -2.95
N GLU A 76 15.89 21.36 -3.17
CA GLU A 76 15.03 22.00 -2.17
C GLU A 76 13.97 21.07 -1.58
N LEU A 77 13.90 19.82 -2.06
CA LEU A 77 12.89 18.84 -1.63
C LEU A 77 12.85 18.64 -0.10
N ALA A 78 14.01 18.62 0.56
CA ALA A 78 14.08 18.43 2.01
C ALA A 78 13.37 19.53 2.83
N LYS A 79 13.28 20.76 2.28
CA LYS A 79 12.61 21.91 2.92
C LYS A 79 11.19 22.13 2.44
N ASP A 80 10.82 21.49 1.33
CA ASP A 80 9.50 21.65 0.75
C ASP A 80 8.40 21.19 1.72
N ARG A 81 7.25 21.86 1.63
CA ARG A 81 6.03 21.48 2.34
C ARG A 81 4.83 21.44 1.42
N LEU A 82 4.97 21.91 0.18
CA LEU A 82 3.87 22.03 -0.77
C LEU A 82 3.56 20.67 -1.39
N CYS A 83 4.57 19.93 -1.84
CA CYS A 83 4.39 18.64 -2.48
C CYS A 83 4.04 17.54 -1.47
N GLY A 84 4.40 17.73 -0.20
CA GLY A 84 4.04 16.84 0.92
C GLY A 84 2.62 17.02 1.46
N ASP A 85 1.85 17.99 0.95
CA ASP A 85 0.45 18.16 1.33
C ASP A 85 -0.41 17.07 0.67
N VAL A 86 -1.24 16.41 1.47
CA VAL A 86 -2.09 15.29 1.02
C VAL A 86 -3.23 15.71 0.12
N ASP A 87 -3.61 16.98 0.18
CA ASP A 87 -4.62 17.60 -0.68
C ASP A 87 -3.95 18.46 -1.78
N ALA A 88 -2.63 18.32 -2.00
CA ALA A 88 -1.94 19.00 -3.09
C ALA A 88 -2.59 18.67 -4.45
N PRO A 89 -2.75 19.66 -5.35
CA PRO A 89 -3.60 19.51 -6.53
C PRO A 89 -2.84 19.05 -7.79
N PHE A 90 -1.60 18.58 -7.69
CA PHE A 90 -0.77 18.29 -8.87
C PHE A 90 -1.14 16.97 -9.52
N ALA A 91 -1.26 15.90 -8.73
CA ALA A 91 -1.74 14.61 -9.17
C ALA A 91 -3.28 14.54 -9.16
N GLY A 92 -3.86 13.85 -10.12
CA GLY A 92 -5.30 13.62 -10.18
C GLY A 92 -5.82 12.88 -8.94
N THR A 93 -6.94 13.34 -8.39
CA THR A 93 -7.55 12.76 -7.17
C THR A 93 -7.81 11.25 -7.25
N PHE A 94 -8.10 10.73 -8.46
CA PHE A 94 -8.34 9.31 -8.69
C PHE A 94 -7.04 8.49 -8.77
N ILE A 95 -5.94 9.11 -9.22
CA ILE A 95 -4.60 8.52 -9.14
C ILE A 95 -4.20 8.42 -7.67
N ILE A 96 -4.39 9.47 -6.88
CA ILE A 96 -4.13 9.44 -5.42
C ILE A 96 -4.99 8.38 -4.71
N TYR A 97 -6.26 8.21 -5.11
CA TYR A 97 -7.09 7.12 -4.61
C TYR A 97 -6.48 5.74 -4.94
N GLY A 98 -5.98 5.57 -6.17
CA GLY A 98 -5.28 4.36 -6.62
C GLY A 98 -3.99 4.09 -5.86
N VAL A 99 -3.21 5.14 -5.56
CA VAL A 99 -2.00 5.03 -4.73
C VAL A 99 -2.38 4.45 -3.37
N ARG A 100 -3.39 5.03 -2.70
CA ARG A 100 -3.87 4.54 -1.40
C ARG A 100 -4.48 3.14 -1.42
N TRP A 101 -4.94 2.66 -2.58
CA TRP A 101 -5.72 1.44 -2.67
C TRP A 101 -4.93 0.20 -2.23
N ASN A 102 -3.62 0.14 -2.48
CA ASN A 102 -2.80 -1.02 -2.11
C ASN A 102 -2.76 -1.19 -0.57
N ASP A 103 -2.63 -0.09 0.17
CA ASP A 103 -2.65 -0.05 1.64
C ASP A 103 -4.07 -0.15 2.21
N LEU A 104 -5.07 0.42 1.53
CA LEU A 104 -6.46 0.50 2.02
C LEU A 104 -7.46 -0.15 1.07
N PRO A 105 -7.26 -1.41 0.64
CA PRO A 105 -8.17 -1.99 -0.33
C PRO A 105 -9.53 -2.28 0.34
N PRO A 106 -10.65 -1.97 -0.32
CA PRO A 106 -11.97 -2.28 0.22
C PRO A 106 -12.20 -3.79 0.23
N PHE A 107 -12.89 -4.28 1.26
CA PHE A 107 -13.26 -5.69 1.33
C PHE A 107 -14.65 -5.89 1.93
N ARG A 108 -15.22 -7.07 1.70
CA ARG A 108 -16.45 -7.51 2.36
C ARG A 108 -16.15 -8.68 3.28
N LEU A 109 -16.98 -8.78 4.31
CA LEU A 109 -16.94 -9.86 5.28
C LEU A 109 -18.20 -10.70 5.09
N SER A 110 -18.05 -12.01 5.11
CA SER A 110 -19.17 -12.94 5.28
C SER A 110 -19.72 -12.88 6.71
N GLU A 111 -20.93 -13.40 6.92
CA GLU A 111 -21.63 -13.36 8.22
C GLU A 111 -20.84 -14.00 9.39
N ARG A 112 -19.89 -14.89 9.08
CA ARG A 112 -19.10 -15.60 10.09
C ARG A 112 -17.73 -14.96 10.34
N GLU A 113 -17.30 -14.04 9.48
CA GLU A 113 -16.05 -13.27 9.60
C GLU A 113 -16.23 -12.03 10.49
N GLY A 114 -15.18 -11.24 10.69
CA GLY A 114 -15.26 -10.00 11.49
C GLY A 114 -15.27 -10.18 13.00
N ARG A 115 -14.92 -11.38 13.50
CA ARG A 115 -14.71 -11.63 14.94
C ARG A 115 -13.24 -11.45 15.26
N CYS A 116 -12.88 -10.30 15.79
CA CYS A 116 -11.51 -9.99 16.18
C CYS A 116 -11.41 -9.80 17.70
N SER A 117 -10.27 -10.18 18.27
CA SER A 117 -10.07 -10.29 19.72
C SER A 117 -9.93 -8.94 20.43
N ALA A 118 -9.48 -7.89 19.74
CA ALA A 118 -9.17 -6.60 20.35
C ALA A 118 -10.43 -5.77 20.74
N PHE A 119 -11.57 -5.94 20.06
CA PHE A 119 -12.76 -5.11 20.28
C PHE A 119 -14.10 -5.86 20.17
N GLY A 120 -14.12 -7.20 20.06
CA GLY A 120 -15.36 -7.97 19.89
C GLY A 120 -16.00 -7.80 18.49
N LYS A 121 -17.33 -7.96 18.36
CA LYS A 121 -18.05 -7.77 17.08
C LYS A 121 -18.17 -6.27 16.71
N ALA A 122 -17.07 -5.68 16.25
CA ALA A 122 -17.02 -4.30 15.78
C ALA A 122 -17.33 -4.14 14.27
N CYS A 123 -17.47 -5.25 13.54
CA CYS A 123 -17.61 -5.26 12.09
C CYS A 123 -19.06 -5.42 11.63
N ARG A 124 -19.53 -4.54 10.74
CA ARG A 124 -20.80 -4.65 10.01
C ARG A 124 -20.58 -5.42 8.71
N THR A 125 -20.96 -6.70 8.70
CA THR A 125 -20.76 -7.61 7.56
C THR A 125 -21.67 -7.30 6.36
N SER A 126 -22.75 -6.53 6.57
CA SER A 126 -23.65 -6.07 5.50
C SER A 126 -23.08 -4.93 4.65
N GLU A 127 -21.96 -4.35 5.06
CA GLU A 127 -21.34 -3.20 4.40
C GLU A 127 -19.94 -3.55 3.90
N THR A 128 -19.50 -2.90 2.83
CA THR A 128 -18.08 -2.92 2.47
C THR A 128 -17.28 -2.24 3.58
N VAL A 129 -16.23 -2.90 4.05
CA VAL A 129 -15.28 -2.37 5.02
C VAL A 129 -14.26 -1.53 4.27
N ARG A 130 -14.15 -0.27 4.69
CA ARG A 130 -13.11 0.69 4.34
C ARG A 130 -12.60 1.31 5.63
N PHE A 131 -11.41 1.90 5.59
CA PHE A 131 -10.92 2.64 6.74
C PHE A 131 -11.83 3.85 7.05
N SER A 132 -12.33 4.53 6.01
CA SER A 132 -13.29 5.64 6.14
C SER A 132 -14.64 5.23 6.79
N THR A 133 -15.15 4.03 6.50
CA THR A 133 -16.48 3.60 6.96
C THR A 133 -16.47 2.86 8.29
N GLN A 134 -15.51 1.94 8.47
CA GLN A 134 -15.44 1.04 9.62
C GLN A 134 -13.99 0.96 10.17
N PRO A 135 -13.39 2.09 10.60
CA PRO A 135 -11.98 2.14 11.02
C PRO A 135 -11.66 1.18 12.17
N ALA A 136 -12.58 1.02 13.14
CA ALA A 136 -12.39 0.09 14.24
C ALA A 136 -12.38 -1.38 13.78
N CYS A 137 -13.27 -1.75 12.85
CA CYS A 137 -13.26 -3.08 12.25
C CYS A 137 -11.98 -3.33 11.47
N TRP A 138 -11.59 -2.38 10.61
CA TRP A 138 -10.37 -2.45 9.81
C TRP A 138 -9.15 -2.65 10.71
N TYR A 139 -8.96 -1.78 11.72
CA TYR A 139 -7.82 -1.85 12.63
C TYR A 139 -7.76 -3.16 13.40
N CYS A 140 -8.92 -3.61 13.89
CA CYS A 140 -9.01 -4.84 14.64
C CYS A 140 -8.61 -6.06 13.81
N LEU A 141 -9.06 -6.12 12.54
CA LEU A 141 -8.69 -7.19 11.61
C LEU A 141 -7.21 -7.12 11.22
N PHE A 142 -6.66 -5.91 11.05
CA PHE A 142 -5.26 -5.71 10.71
C PHE A 142 -4.34 -6.23 11.83
N LYS A 143 -4.58 -5.84 13.09
CA LYS A 143 -3.77 -6.31 14.23
C LYS A 143 -3.90 -7.82 14.49
N ASP A 144 -5.09 -8.38 14.28
CA ASP A 144 -5.30 -9.82 14.38
C ASP A 144 -4.53 -10.60 13.29
N ALA A 145 -4.53 -10.07 12.06
CA ALA A 145 -3.75 -10.60 10.96
C ALA A 145 -2.24 -10.49 11.20
N GLU A 146 -1.75 -9.35 11.69
CA GLU A 146 -0.34 -9.15 12.05
C GLU A 146 0.14 -10.20 13.06
N LYS A 147 -0.64 -10.45 14.11
CA LYS A 147 -0.32 -11.47 15.11
C LYS A 147 -0.37 -12.88 14.50
N THR A 148 -1.35 -13.14 13.65
CA THR A 148 -1.54 -14.46 13.03
C THR A 148 -0.44 -14.80 12.03
N ALA A 149 0.02 -13.81 11.26
CA ALA A 149 1.02 -13.97 10.20
C ALA A 149 2.36 -14.52 10.72
N ALA A 150 2.67 -14.30 12.00
CA ALA A 150 3.85 -14.87 12.65
C ALA A 150 3.82 -16.40 12.79
N SER A 151 2.66 -17.04 12.63
CA SER A 151 2.49 -18.48 12.89
C SER A 151 1.68 -19.22 11.81
N ARG A 152 0.90 -18.51 11.01
CA ARG A 152 0.03 -19.09 9.98
C ARG A 152 0.04 -18.24 8.73
N ARG A 153 0.17 -18.92 7.58
CA ARG A 153 0.03 -18.30 6.26
C ARG A 153 -1.39 -17.77 6.06
N ILE A 154 -1.51 -16.56 5.53
CA ILE A 154 -2.77 -15.95 5.11
C ILE A 154 -2.88 -16.06 3.58
N ALA A 155 -3.97 -16.62 3.07
CA ALA A 155 -4.17 -16.85 1.65
C ALA A 155 -5.64 -16.70 1.22
N GLY A 156 -5.87 -16.61 -0.09
CA GLY A 156 -7.21 -16.58 -0.68
C GLY A 156 -7.56 -17.83 -1.47
N CYS A 157 -7.56 -17.73 -2.80
CA CYS A 157 -8.03 -18.79 -3.70
C CYS A 157 -7.26 -20.11 -3.60
N ARG A 158 -5.95 -20.04 -3.28
CA ARG A 158 -5.08 -21.22 -3.10
C ARG A 158 -4.72 -21.47 -1.64
N ALA A 159 -5.61 -21.17 -0.71
CA ALA A 159 -5.41 -21.53 0.69
C ALA A 159 -5.26 -23.05 0.83
N THR A 160 -4.10 -23.52 1.30
CA THR A 160 -3.83 -24.93 1.62
C THR A 160 -4.36 -25.27 3.01
N ASP A 161 -4.39 -26.55 3.34
CA ASP A 161 -4.69 -27.00 4.71
C ASP A 161 -3.77 -26.29 5.72
N GLY A 162 -4.38 -25.73 6.77
CA GLY A 162 -3.69 -24.96 7.80
C GLY A 162 -3.57 -23.45 7.52
N ALA A 163 -3.73 -22.99 6.28
CA ALA A 163 -3.75 -21.56 5.97
C ALA A 163 -5.01 -20.88 6.52
N LEU A 164 -4.88 -19.62 6.95
CA LEU A 164 -6.03 -18.78 7.29
C LEU A 164 -6.55 -18.14 6.00
N ARG A 165 -7.86 -18.24 5.74
CA ARG A 165 -8.50 -17.52 4.65
C ARG A 165 -8.55 -16.02 5.00
N GLY A 166 -7.86 -15.20 4.23
CA GLY A 166 -7.80 -13.76 4.42
C GLY A 166 -8.76 -12.99 3.51
N ASN A 167 -9.11 -11.77 3.93
CA ASN A 167 -9.75 -10.77 3.07
C ASN A 167 -8.67 -10.00 2.27
N LEU A 168 -9.08 -9.10 1.38
CA LEU A 168 -8.14 -8.40 0.49
C LEU A 168 -7.06 -7.61 1.28
N MET A 169 -7.45 -6.90 2.33
CA MET A 169 -6.53 -6.15 3.19
C MET A 169 -5.55 -7.05 3.93
N THR A 170 -6.02 -8.13 4.56
CA THR A 170 -5.10 -8.99 5.34
C THR A 170 -4.17 -9.79 4.44
N ARG A 171 -4.62 -10.13 3.22
CA ARG A 171 -3.78 -10.79 2.22
C ARG A 171 -2.73 -9.85 1.62
N SER A 172 -3.07 -8.59 1.36
CA SER A 172 -2.12 -7.62 0.78
C SER A 172 -0.97 -7.32 1.73
N HIS A 173 -1.26 -7.14 3.02
CA HIS A 173 -0.22 -6.79 3.99
C HIS A 173 0.54 -8.00 4.52
N PHE A 174 -0.14 -9.13 4.78
CA PHE A 174 0.44 -10.24 5.55
C PHE A 174 0.40 -11.59 4.84
N GLY A 175 -0.10 -11.63 3.61
CA GLY A 175 -0.44 -12.89 2.95
C GLY A 175 0.12 -13.02 1.55
N ASP A 176 -0.60 -13.81 0.76
CA ASP A 176 -0.26 -14.20 -0.60
C ASP A 176 -0.38 -13.06 -1.64
N LEU A 177 -0.78 -11.85 -1.24
CA LEU A 177 -0.86 -10.67 -2.08
C LEU A 177 0.21 -9.61 -1.77
N GLN A 178 1.25 -9.92 -0.99
CA GLN A 178 2.34 -8.97 -0.68
C GLN A 178 3.09 -8.42 -1.91
N PHE A 179 2.96 -9.06 -3.07
CA PHE A 179 3.48 -8.50 -4.33
C PHE A 179 2.85 -7.14 -4.69
N LEU A 180 1.67 -6.80 -4.14
CA LEU A 180 1.06 -5.47 -4.26
C LEU A 180 1.94 -4.36 -3.67
N HIS A 181 2.81 -4.71 -2.71
CA HIS A 181 3.75 -3.81 -2.04
C HIS A 181 5.20 -4.07 -2.47
N GLY A 182 5.40 -4.75 -3.61
CA GLY A 182 6.74 -5.14 -4.05
C GLY A 182 7.44 -6.08 -3.05
N MET A 183 6.71 -6.88 -2.27
CA MET A 183 7.26 -7.77 -1.24
C MET A 183 7.02 -9.25 -1.57
N ALA A 184 7.86 -10.10 -1.00
CA ALA A 184 7.67 -11.54 -1.02
C ALA A 184 6.59 -11.95 -0.02
N SER A 185 5.79 -12.97 -0.36
CA SER A 185 4.72 -13.42 0.54
C SER A 185 5.20 -14.30 1.70
N GLU A 186 6.40 -14.88 1.59
CA GLU A 186 6.95 -15.87 2.54
C GLU A 186 8.48 -15.73 2.63
N GLU A 187 9.07 -16.08 3.78
CA GLU A 187 10.53 -16.17 3.95
C GLU A 187 11.09 -17.33 3.12
N GLY A 188 12.29 -17.16 2.57
CA GLY A 188 12.98 -18.17 1.77
C GLY A 188 12.52 -18.26 0.30
N MET A 189 11.57 -17.44 -0.15
CA MET A 189 11.19 -17.38 -1.57
C MET A 189 12.35 -16.83 -2.40
N SER A 190 12.56 -17.38 -3.61
CA SER A 190 13.55 -16.80 -4.51
C SER A 190 13.09 -15.43 -5.01
N ALA A 191 14.02 -14.46 -5.10
CA ALA A 191 13.71 -13.12 -5.59
C ALA A 191 13.03 -13.14 -6.97
N GLY A 192 13.42 -14.06 -7.87
CA GLY A 192 12.80 -14.21 -9.19
C GLY A 192 11.32 -14.64 -9.17
N VAL A 193 10.86 -15.34 -8.12
CA VAL A 193 9.43 -15.65 -7.97
C VAL A 193 8.67 -14.39 -7.58
N THR A 194 9.18 -13.62 -6.62
CA THR A 194 8.56 -12.35 -6.21
C THR A 194 8.57 -11.34 -7.35
N GLN A 195 9.72 -11.16 -8.02
CA GLN A 195 9.88 -10.29 -9.19
C GLN A 195 8.79 -10.56 -10.24
N ARG A 196 8.59 -11.83 -10.60
CA ARG A 196 7.58 -12.23 -11.58
C ARG A 196 6.17 -11.87 -11.12
N LYS A 197 5.83 -12.09 -9.85
CA LYS A 197 4.50 -11.73 -9.32
C LYS A 197 4.27 -10.22 -9.32
N VAL A 198 5.28 -9.45 -8.95
CA VAL A 198 5.24 -7.98 -9.00
C VAL A 198 5.10 -7.50 -10.45
N GLU A 199 5.88 -8.05 -11.39
CA GLU A 199 5.78 -7.72 -12.82
C GLU A 199 4.40 -8.07 -13.39
N GLU A 200 3.86 -9.25 -13.09
CA GLU A 200 2.54 -9.68 -13.56
C GLU A 200 1.40 -8.84 -12.94
N TRP A 201 1.56 -8.36 -11.70
CA TRP A 201 0.64 -7.37 -11.13
C TRP A 201 0.72 -6.03 -11.84
N LEU A 202 1.93 -5.51 -12.06
CA LEU A 202 2.13 -4.25 -12.78
C LEU A 202 1.64 -4.35 -14.23
N GLN A 203 1.80 -5.50 -14.87
CA GLN A 203 1.20 -5.79 -16.17
C GLN A 203 -0.31 -5.62 -16.13
N PHE A 204 -0.99 -6.31 -15.20
CA PHE A 204 -2.43 -6.22 -15.06
C PHE A 204 -2.89 -4.78 -14.81
N ALA A 205 -2.31 -4.12 -13.80
CA ALA A 205 -2.69 -2.76 -13.42
C ALA A 205 -2.42 -1.76 -14.54
N TRP A 206 -1.29 -1.88 -15.26
CA TRP A 206 -0.99 -1.06 -16.43
C TRP A 206 -1.99 -1.30 -17.56
N MET A 207 -2.35 -2.56 -17.85
CA MET A 207 -3.34 -2.87 -18.89
C MET A 207 -4.73 -2.33 -18.56
N VAL A 208 -5.11 -2.21 -17.28
CA VAL A 208 -6.33 -1.50 -16.87
C VAL A 208 -6.16 0.02 -17.03
N ALA A 209 -5.00 0.55 -16.66
CA ALA A 209 -4.67 1.97 -16.78
C ALA A 209 -4.64 2.47 -18.24
N SER A 210 -4.08 1.67 -19.15
CA SER A 210 -4.04 1.91 -20.61
C SER A 210 -5.35 1.53 -21.31
N ARG A 211 -6.34 1.02 -20.56
CA ARG A 211 -7.67 0.58 -21.04
C ARG A 211 -7.64 -0.61 -22.00
N GLU A 212 -6.56 -1.39 -21.99
CA GLU A 212 -6.47 -2.69 -22.67
C GLU A 212 -7.36 -3.75 -22.01
N ILE A 213 -7.60 -3.64 -20.70
CA ILE A 213 -8.56 -4.45 -19.94
C ILE A 213 -9.70 -3.56 -19.42
N PRO A 214 -10.96 -3.85 -19.77
CA PRO A 214 -12.09 -3.02 -19.35
C PRO A 214 -12.59 -3.38 -17.93
N PRO A 215 -13.26 -2.44 -17.23
CA PRO A 215 -13.70 -2.61 -15.83
C PRO A 215 -14.60 -3.83 -15.58
N GLU A 216 -15.42 -4.21 -16.55
CA GLU A 216 -16.38 -5.31 -16.45
C GLU A 216 -15.75 -6.69 -16.66
N ARG A 217 -14.48 -6.76 -17.12
CA ARG A 217 -13.79 -8.03 -17.32
C ARG A 217 -13.67 -8.76 -15.98
N ARG A 218 -14.04 -10.05 -15.96
CA ARG A 218 -13.87 -10.87 -14.76
C ARG A 218 -12.40 -11.20 -14.56
N LEU A 219 -11.93 -11.12 -13.31
CA LEU A 219 -10.53 -11.40 -12.97
C LEU A 219 -10.11 -12.83 -13.36
N LYS A 220 -11.03 -13.79 -13.28
CA LYS A 220 -10.81 -15.18 -13.68
C LYS A 220 -10.61 -15.39 -15.19
N GLU A 221 -10.97 -14.40 -16.01
CA GLU A 221 -10.85 -14.42 -17.49
C GLU A 221 -9.60 -13.71 -17.98
N ILE A 222 -8.79 -13.17 -17.07
CA ILE A 222 -7.54 -12.46 -17.40
C ILE A 222 -6.43 -13.48 -17.48
N ASP A 223 -5.74 -13.51 -18.62
CA ASP A 223 -4.62 -14.44 -18.87
C ASP A 223 -3.30 -13.89 -18.33
N ILE A 224 -3.26 -13.68 -17.01
CA ILE A 224 -2.07 -13.29 -16.27
C ILE A 224 -1.96 -14.24 -15.07
N PRO A 225 -0.90 -15.08 -14.97
CA PRO A 225 -0.84 -16.17 -14.00
C PRO A 225 -1.08 -15.75 -12.55
N THR A 226 -0.47 -14.64 -12.09
CA THR A 226 -0.67 -14.09 -10.75
C THR A 226 -2.12 -13.68 -10.50
N ILE A 227 -2.81 -13.10 -11.49
CA ILE A 227 -4.23 -12.71 -11.35
C ILE A 227 -5.12 -13.97 -11.23
N GLN A 228 -4.88 -14.96 -12.09
CA GLN A 228 -5.61 -16.24 -12.01
C GLN A 228 -5.35 -16.95 -10.69
N GLU A 229 -4.09 -17.03 -10.26
CA GLU A 229 -3.69 -17.69 -9.01
C GLU A 229 -4.44 -17.11 -7.80
N HIS A 230 -4.54 -15.78 -7.72
CA HIS A 230 -4.98 -15.12 -6.49
C HIS A 230 -6.43 -14.65 -6.48
N PHE A 231 -7.11 -14.60 -7.64
CA PHE A 231 -8.47 -14.06 -7.77
C PHE A 231 -9.47 -14.95 -8.54
N SER A 232 -9.04 -16.04 -9.21
CA SER A 232 -9.92 -16.87 -10.05
C SER A 232 -11.07 -17.57 -9.31
N CYS A 233 -10.96 -17.77 -7.99
CA CYS A 233 -12.02 -18.36 -7.17
C CYS A 233 -13.18 -17.40 -6.88
N THR A 234 -13.13 -16.18 -7.41
CA THR A 234 -14.15 -15.15 -7.23
C THR A 234 -14.86 -14.87 -8.55
N GLU A 235 -16.06 -14.29 -8.47
CA GLU A 235 -16.75 -13.72 -9.65
C GLU A 235 -16.43 -12.24 -9.82
N TRP A 236 -15.36 -11.74 -9.19
CA TRP A 236 -15.02 -10.32 -9.22
C TRP A 236 -14.64 -9.88 -10.62
N THR A 237 -15.10 -8.68 -10.96
CA THR A 237 -14.64 -7.89 -12.10
C THR A 237 -13.44 -7.01 -11.70
N VAL A 238 -12.78 -6.38 -12.68
CA VAL A 238 -11.78 -5.34 -12.43
C VAL A 238 -12.37 -4.20 -11.59
N ALA A 239 -13.62 -3.81 -11.83
CA ALA A 239 -14.32 -2.83 -11.00
C ALA A 239 -14.56 -3.31 -9.56
N ASP A 240 -14.85 -4.60 -9.34
CA ASP A 240 -14.97 -5.12 -7.97
C ASP A 240 -13.64 -5.08 -7.22
N LEU A 241 -12.52 -5.31 -7.88
CA LEU A 241 -11.20 -5.23 -7.27
C LEU A 241 -10.91 -3.82 -6.74
N TYR A 242 -11.03 -2.80 -7.60
CA TYR A 242 -10.62 -1.45 -7.25
C TYR A 242 -11.65 -0.70 -6.40
N ILE A 243 -12.95 -0.87 -6.68
CA ILE A 243 -13.99 0.02 -6.16
C ILE A 243 -15.17 -0.73 -5.55
N LEU A 244 -14.89 -1.86 -4.89
CA LEU A 244 -15.91 -2.74 -4.29
C LEU A 244 -17.00 -1.97 -3.54
N GLY A 245 -18.26 -2.12 -3.97
CA GLY A 245 -19.42 -1.49 -3.36
C GLY A 245 -19.63 -0.01 -3.72
N ARG A 246 -18.86 0.52 -4.68
CA ARG A 246 -18.95 1.91 -5.19
C ARG A 246 -18.93 1.97 -6.73
N GLN A 247 -19.42 0.93 -7.39
CA GLN A 247 -19.59 0.87 -8.84
C GLN A 247 -20.75 1.75 -9.36
N ASP A 248 -21.48 2.42 -8.48
CA ASP A 248 -22.59 3.27 -8.87
C ASP A 248 -22.12 4.57 -9.53
N ARG A 249 -22.97 5.13 -10.41
CA ARG A 249 -22.65 6.35 -11.17
C ARG A 249 -22.41 7.58 -10.28
N LYS A 250 -22.92 7.63 -9.04
CA LYS A 250 -22.77 8.80 -8.18
C LYS A 250 -21.35 8.93 -7.62
N SER A 251 -20.61 7.83 -7.50
CA SER A 251 -19.21 7.87 -7.06
C SER A 251 -18.27 8.47 -8.11
N GLY A 252 -18.60 8.34 -9.40
CA GLY A 252 -17.71 8.70 -10.52
C GLY A 252 -16.44 7.83 -10.61
N LEU A 253 -16.25 6.87 -9.70
CA LEU A 253 -15.05 6.04 -9.62
C LEU A 253 -14.92 5.07 -10.80
N LEU A 254 -16.05 4.54 -11.29
CA LEU A 254 -16.06 3.59 -12.39
C LEU A 254 -15.48 4.20 -13.69
N ASP A 255 -15.87 5.44 -13.99
CA ASP A 255 -15.37 6.18 -15.17
C ASP A 255 -13.86 6.51 -15.05
N LYS A 256 -13.33 6.42 -13.84
CA LYS A 256 -11.97 6.79 -13.46
C LYS A 256 -11.11 5.61 -13.03
N ILE A 257 -11.55 4.38 -13.30
CA ILE A 257 -10.82 3.17 -12.91
C ILE A 257 -9.41 3.08 -13.52
N HIS A 258 -9.20 3.67 -14.70
CA HIS A 258 -7.90 3.76 -15.35
C HIS A 258 -6.90 4.62 -14.57
N ASP A 259 -7.35 5.74 -14.00
CA ASP A 259 -6.54 6.60 -13.12
C ASP A 259 -6.22 5.85 -11.81
N ILE A 260 -7.21 5.12 -11.25
CA ILE A 260 -7.07 4.32 -10.03
C ILE A 260 -6.06 3.18 -10.23
N ALA A 261 -6.15 2.47 -11.35
CA ALA A 261 -5.22 1.39 -11.68
C ALA A 261 -3.80 1.94 -11.90
N PHE A 262 -3.65 3.12 -12.51
CA PHE A 262 -2.36 3.78 -12.62
C PHE A 262 -1.79 4.16 -11.25
N GLY A 263 -2.60 4.70 -10.33
CA GLY A 263 -2.17 4.95 -8.96
C GLY A 263 -1.66 3.69 -8.25
N SER A 264 -2.29 2.54 -8.52
CA SER A 264 -1.85 1.25 -7.97
C SER A 264 -0.50 0.76 -8.55
N VAL A 265 -0.23 1.05 -9.83
CA VAL A 265 1.12 0.87 -10.44
C VAL A 265 2.14 1.71 -9.68
N LEU A 266 1.83 2.98 -9.44
CA LEU A 266 2.73 3.90 -8.77
C LEU A 266 3.07 3.42 -7.35
N HIS A 267 2.06 3.03 -6.57
CA HIS A 267 2.26 2.52 -5.20
C HIS A 267 3.22 1.33 -5.17
N THR A 268 2.96 0.29 -5.97
CA THR A 268 3.81 -0.90 -6.00
C THR A 268 5.25 -0.56 -6.38
N VAL A 269 5.44 0.35 -7.34
CA VAL A 269 6.78 0.79 -7.75
C VAL A 269 7.45 1.59 -6.64
N GLN A 270 6.74 2.53 -6.01
CA GLN A 270 7.26 3.36 -4.92
C GLN A 270 7.69 2.52 -3.72
N ASP A 271 6.87 1.56 -3.29
CA ASP A 271 7.22 0.60 -2.24
C ASP A 271 8.51 -0.15 -2.59
N SER A 272 8.72 -0.55 -3.85
CA SER A 272 9.94 -1.27 -4.26
C SER A 272 11.24 -0.47 -4.10
N PHE A 273 11.19 0.82 -3.77
CA PHE A 273 12.34 1.66 -3.43
C PHE A 273 12.50 1.89 -1.92
N ALA A 274 11.48 1.59 -1.11
CA ALA A 274 11.55 1.71 0.33
C ALA A 274 12.37 0.56 0.92
N ALA A 275 13.32 0.88 1.80
CA ALA A 275 14.27 -0.11 2.33
C ALA A 275 13.58 -1.22 3.16
N GLY A 276 12.40 -0.93 3.72
CA GLY A 276 11.57 -1.95 4.39
C GLY A 276 11.04 -3.01 3.40
N HIS A 277 10.77 -2.66 2.16
CA HIS A 277 10.13 -3.54 1.19
C HIS A 277 11.13 -4.34 0.34
N ALA A 278 12.22 -3.70 -0.07
CA ALA A 278 13.27 -4.34 -0.86
C ALA A 278 14.65 -3.75 -0.54
N SER A 279 15.68 -4.56 -0.70
CA SER A 279 17.07 -4.08 -0.74
C SER A 279 17.55 -3.99 -2.19
N ARG A 280 18.31 -2.95 -2.48
CA ARG A 280 18.90 -2.71 -3.81
C ARG A 280 20.42 -2.57 -3.69
N GLU A 281 21.11 -2.66 -4.82
CA GLU A 281 22.52 -2.26 -4.91
C GLU A 281 22.69 -0.80 -4.48
N ASP A 282 23.91 -0.45 -4.06
CA ASP A 282 24.26 0.95 -3.84
C ASP A 282 24.11 1.76 -5.13
N ALA A 283 23.85 3.05 -4.98
CA ALA A 283 23.75 3.95 -6.11
C ALA A 283 25.11 4.05 -6.82
N GLY A 284 25.23 3.36 -7.97
CA GLY A 284 26.39 3.39 -8.84
C GLY A 284 26.08 4.03 -10.19
N VAL A 285 26.85 3.67 -11.23
CA VAL A 285 26.56 4.07 -12.60
C VAL A 285 25.20 3.48 -13.01
N ARG A 286 24.28 4.37 -13.41
CA ARG A 286 22.91 4.01 -13.81
C ARG A 286 22.85 3.90 -15.34
N PRO A 287 22.91 2.68 -15.92
CA PRO A 287 22.78 2.52 -17.37
C PRO A 287 21.36 2.91 -17.82
N MET A 288 21.14 3.03 -19.13
CA MET A 288 19.79 3.20 -19.66
C MET A 288 19.00 1.89 -19.56
N CYS A 289 17.70 2.01 -19.35
CA CYS A 289 16.74 0.91 -19.47
C CYS A 289 16.52 0.61 -20.96
N GLY A 290 17.46 -0.11 -21.56
CA GLY A 290 17.45 -0.43 -22.99
C GLY A 290 17.23 0.81 -23.85
N GLU A 291 16.21 0.80 -24.71
CA GLU A 291 15.91 1.89 -25.65
C GLU A 291 14.87 2.89 -25.12
N THR A 292 14.43 2.74 -23.87
CA THR A 292 13.33 3.55 -23.29
C THR A 292 13.66 5.03 -23.08
N GLY A 293 14.94 5.41 -23.12
CA GLY A 293 15.37 6.78 -22.80
C GLY A 293 15.37 7.09 -21.29
N PHE A 294 15.04 6.13 -20.43
CA PHE A 294 15.08 6.28 -18.97
C PHE A 294 16.29 5.60 -18.35
N ARG A 295 16.79 6.12 -17.23
CA ARG A 295 17.86 5.50 -16.46
C ARG A 295 17.34 4.34 -15.62
N ALA A 296 18.16 3.31 -15.51
CA ALA A 296 17.92 2.17 -14.64
C ALA A 296 18.19 2.54 -13.18
N PRO A 297 17.29 2.19 -12.25
CA PRO A 297 17.62 2.25 -10.84
C PRO A 297 18.66 1.16 -10.48
N PRO A 298 19.29 1.24 -9.29
CA PRO A 298 20.04 0.13 -8.74
C PRO A 298 19.19 -1.16 -8.70
N ALA A 299 19.80 -2.30 -9.04
CA ALA A 299 19.06 -3.56 -9.10
C ALA A 299 18.68 -4.05 -7.71
N ILE A 300 17.61 -4.83 -7.65
CA ILE A 300 17.08 -5.43 -6.43
C ILE A 300 17.94 -6.64 -6.06
N ARG A 301 18.45 -6.64 -4.83
CA ARG A 301 19.15 -7.77 -4.22
C ARG A 301 18.17 -8.71 -3.55
N GLU A 302 17.18 -8.16 -2.84
CA GLU A 302 16.20 -8.94 -2.08
C GLU A 302 14.85 -8.23 -2.07
N PHE A 303 13.78 -9.03 -2.19
CA PHE A 303 12.45 -8.60 -1.80
C PHE A 303 12.17 -9.10 -0.38
N HIS A 304 11.82 -8.19 0.54
CA HIS A 304 11.58 -8.54 1.92
C HIS A 304 10.19 -9.14 2.14
N VAL A 305 9.94 -9.66 3.35
CA VAL A 305 8.66 -10.24 3.80
C VAL A 305 8.15 -9.48 5.01
N TYR A 306 6.94 -8.93 4.95
CA TYR A 306 6.42 -8.05 6.00
C TYR A 306 6.05 -8.79 7.28
N GLY A 307 5.49 -10.00 7.18
CA GLY A 307 4.92 -10.72 8.34
C GLY A 307 5.88 -10.93 9.53
N SER A 308 7.19 -10.90 9.25
CA SER A 308 8.27 -11.08 10.23
C SER A 308 9.08 -9.80 10.51
N GLN A 309 8.65 -8.65 9.98
CA GLN A 309 9.27 -7.34 10.21
C GLN A 309 8.71 -6.62 11.43
N ASP A 310 9.55 -5.87 12.12
CA ASP A 310 9.13 -4.83 13.05
C ASP A 310 8.44 -3.71 12.25
N GLY A 311 7.15 -3.52 12.51
CA GLY A 311 6.34 -2.53 11.81
C GLY A 311 6.83 -1.10 11.99
N ALA A 312 7.41 -0.75 13.14
CA ALA A 312 7.91 0.62 13.37
C ALA A 312 9.19 0.89 12.57
N LEU A 313 10.10 -0.10 12.48
CA LEU A 313 11.30 0.02 11.63
C LEU A 313 10.95 0.06 10.15
N HIS A 314 9.93 -0.72 9.74
CA HIS A 314 9.37 -0.68 8.39
C HIS A 314 8.82 0.71 8.08
N ASP A 315 7.88 1.21 8.90
CA ASP A 315 7.21 2.50 8.72
C ASP A 315 8.22 3.66 8.67
N ALA A 316 9.28 3.60 9.48
CA ALA A 316 10.33 4.61 9.47
C ALA A 316 11.02 4.73 8.10
N LYS A 317 11.16 3.61 7.36
CA LYS A 317 11.72 3.58 6.00
C LYS A 317 10.69 3.78 4.89
N ASP A 318 9.42 3.88 5.26
CA ASP A 318 8.27 4.22 4.42
C ASP A 318 7.70 5.60 4.80
N SER A 319 8.61 6.58 4.99
CA SER A 319 8.27 7.90 5.50
C SER A 319 8.91 9.02 4.70
N ARG A 320 8.34 10.24 4.81
CA ARG A 320 8.96 11.44 4.25
C ARG A 320 10.40 11.62 4.71
N ASN A 321 10.70 11.31 5.98
CA ASN A 321 12.06 11.41 6.48
C ASN A 321 13.01 10.51 5.68
N ALA A 322 12.63 9.26 5.42
CA ALA A 322 13.45 8.35 4.61
C ALA A 322 13.57 8.78 3.14
N LEU A 323 12.53 9.43 2.57
CA LEU A 323 12.58 9.98 1.21
C LEU A 323 13.69 11.05 1.07
N VAL A 324 13.81 11.93 2.07
CA VAL A 324 14.71 13.10 2.04
C VAL A 324 16.04 12.89 2.78
N ASP A 325 16.19 11.81 3.55
CA ASP A 325 17.37 11.53 4.39
C ASP A 325 18.66 11.47 3.56
N GLY A 326 19.69 12.15 4.04
CA GLY A 326 21.03 12.17 3.42
C GLY A 326 21.12 12.81 2.03
N ARG A 327 20.07 13.49 1.54
CA ARG A 327 20.04 14.06 0.18
C ARG A 327 20.33 15.56 0.17
N ALA A 328 21.51 15.92 -0.31
CA ALA A 328 21.86 17.25 -0.81
C ALA A 328 22.39 17.09 -2.24
N THR A 329 21.56 16.51 -3.11
CA THR A 329 21.91 16.17 -4.50
C THR A 329 20.98 16.88 -5.46
N ASP A 330 21.50 17.24 -6.64
CA ASP A 330 20.69 17.76 -7.76
C ASP A 330 19.82 16.67 -8.42
N ASP A 331 19.98 15.40 -8.01
CA ASP A 331 19.21 14.26 -8.50
C ASP A 331 17.95 14.00 -7.64
N TRP A 332 16.86 13.60 -8.29
CA TRP A 332 15.66 13.11 -7.64
C TRP A 332 15.90 11.80 -6.86
N PRO A 333 15.17 11.56 -5.74
CA PRO A 333 15.08 10.22 -5.17
C PRO A 333 14.60 9.20 -6.20
N GLY A 334 15.13 7.98 -6.16
CA GLY A 334 14.83 6.95 -7.17
C GLY A 334 13.34 6.64 -7.32
N ALA A 335 12.57 6.65 -6.23
CA ALA A 335 11.12 6.49 -6.27
C ALA A 335 10.42 7.63 -7.02
N VAL A 336 10.88 8.87 -6.84
CA VAL A 336 10.35 10.05 -7.53
C VAL A 336 10.71 10.00 -9.01
N GLU A 337 11.96 9.71 -9.35
CA GLU A 337 12.39 9.59 -10.76
C GLU A 337 11.62 8.48 -11.48
N ALA A 338 11.45 7.30 -10.86
CA ALA A 338 10.66 6.22 -11.41
C ALA A 338 9.20 6.63 -11.63
N THR A 339 8.61 7.31 -10.65
CA THR A 339 7.23 7.82 -10.73
C THR A 339 7.08 8.83 -11.88
N ARG A 340 8.02 9.78 -12.04
CA ARG A 340 8.02 10.76 -13.15
C ARG A 340 8.06 10.08 -14.52
N ASN A 341 8.91 9.06 -14.67
CA ASN A 341 9.03 8.31 -15.93
C ASN A 341 7.76 7.51 -16.24
N LEU A 342 7.11 6.94 -15.21
CA LEU A 342 5.81 6.27 -15.36
C LEU A 342 4.70 7.24 -15.74
N PHE A 343 4.66 8.45 -15.18
CA PHE A 343 3.74 9.50 -15.62
C PHE A 343 3.95 9.84 -17.09
N ALA A 344 5.19 10.04 -17.54
CA ALA A 344 5.48 10.31 -18.95
C ALA A 344 4.94 9.21 -19.87
N LEU A 345 5.16 7.94 -19.52
CA LEU A 345 4.62 6.79 -20.26
C LEU A 345 3.08 6.74 -20.23
N TYR A 346 2.46 7.07 -19.10
CA TYR A 346 1.02 7.06 -18.93
C TYR A 346 0.32 8.19 -19.69
N GLU A 347 0.86 9.40 -19.64
CA GLU A 347 0.36 10.58 -20.35
C GLU A 347 0.49 10.43 -21.87
N ASP A 348 1.57 9.79 -22.32
CA ASP A 348 1.75 9.34 -23.71
C ASP A 348 0.79 8.21 -24.12
N ARG A 349 0.01 7.67 -23.18
CA ARG A 349 -0.92 6.54 -23.37
C ARG A 349 -0.25 5.28 -23.89
N ARG A 350 0.96 5.01 -23.40
CA ARG A 350 1.71 3.81 -23.76
C ARG A 350 0.97 2.56 -23.32
N THR A 351 0.86 1.60 -24.23
CA THR A 351 0.35 0.26 -23.93
C THR A 351 1.32 -0.49 -23.02
N TRP A 352 0.89 -1.62 -22.43
CA TRP A 352 1.80 -2.49 -21.70
C TRP A 352 2.98 -2.94 -22.57
N GLY A 353 2.74 -3.22 -23.85
CA GLY A 353 3.79 -3.62 -24.80
C GLY A 353 4.96 -2.62 -24.85
N GLU A 354 4.65 -1.33 -24.76
CA GLU A 354 5.62 -0.23 -24.78
C GLU A 354 6.22 0.06 -23.38
N ALA A 355 5.40 0.02 -22.33
CA ALA A 355 5.85 0.33 -20.96
C ALA A 355 6.64 -0.82 -20.29
N ARG A 356 6.44 -2.05 -20.74
CA ARG A 356 7.01 -3.28 -20.13
C ARG A 356 8.52 -3.24 -20.01
N GLU A 357 9.23 -2.68 -20.99
CA GLU A 357 10.70 -2.62 -20.96
C GLU A 357 11.19 -1.80 -19.77
N TYR A 358 10.57 -0.63 -19.54
CA TYR A 358 10.90 0.19 -18.39
C TYR A 358 10.50 -0.48 -17.07
N VAL A 359 9.29 -1.04 -17.00
CA VAL A 359 8.80 -1.74 -15.79
C VAL A 359 9.72 -2.91 -15.40
N ARG A 360 10.17 -3.72 -16.37
CA ARG A 360 11.14 -4.81 -16.12
C ARG A 360 12.48 -4.29 -15.64
N CYS A 361 12.92 -3.16 -16.18
CA CYS A 361 14.16 -2.52 -15.76
C CYS A 361 14.11 -2.05 -14.29
N LEU A 362 12.97 -1.49 -13.85
CA LEU A 362 12.75 -1.06 -12.46
C LEU A 362 12.91 -2.22 -11.46
N LEU A 363 12.51 -3.42 -11.87
CA LEU A 363 12.50 -4.64 -11.06
C LEU A 363 13.71 -5.55 -11.31
N ARG A 364 14.73 -5.10 -12.04
CA ARG A 364 15.89 -5.92 -12.39
C ARG A 364 16.56 -6.47 -11.12
N LEU A 365 16.79 -7.78 -11.09
CA LEU A 365 17.52 -8.45 -10.02
C LEU A 365 19.03 -8.36 -10.23
N THR A 366 19.78 -8.38 -9.14
CA THR A 366 21.23 -8.62 -9.21
C THR A 366 21.52 -10.09 -9.55
N PRO A 367 22.69 -10.42 -10.12
CA PRO A 367 23.07 -11.81 -10.39
C PRO A 367 23.13 -12.69 -9.13
N ASP A 368 23.39 -12.07 -7.98
CA ASP A 368 23.51 -12.68 -6.65
C ASP A 368 22.26 -12.45 -5.78
N ALA A 369 21.10 -12.15 -6.38
CA ALA A 369 19.88 -11.85 -5.65
C ALA A 369 19.52 -12.97 -4.65
N THR A 370 19.26 -12.58 -3.40
CA THR A 370 19.07 -13.49 -2.27
C THR A 370 17.63 -13.96 -2.17
N ARG A 371 17.42 -15.00 -1.37
CA ARG A 371 16.06 -15.41 -0.97
C ARG A 371 15.49 -14.39 0.01
N SER A 372 14.18 -14.22 -0.04
CA SER A 372 13.46 -13.29 0.80
C SER A 372 13.66 -13.58 2.29
N SER A 373 13.82 -12.53 3.06
CA SER A 373 13.81 -12.51 4.51
C SER A 373 13.05 -11.25 4.96
N PRO A 374 12.94 -10.98 6.26
CA PRO A 374 12.44 -9.69 6.73
C PRO A 374 13.41 -8.55 6.43
N GLY A 375 14.64 -8.82 5.96
CA GLY A 375 15.73 -7.86 5.97
C GLY A 375 16.33 -7.75 7.38
N SER A 376 17.65 -7.83 7.49
CA SER A 376 18.36 -7.92 8.78
C SER A 376 18.05 -6.74 9.72
N SER A 377 17.88 -5.55 9.15
CA SER A 377 17.59 -4.31 9.90
C SER A 377 16.12 -4.14 10.29
N PHE A 378 15.22 -5.00 9.81
CA PHE A 378 13.78 -4.90 10.05
C PHE A 378 13.23 -6.12 10.76
N ARG A 379 14.01 -7.17 11.02
CA ARG A 379 13.52 -8.35 11.72
C ARG A 379 12.99 -7.99 13.11
N LYS A 380 11.82 -8.52 13.49
CA LYS A 380 11.32 -8.42 14.87
C LYS A 380 12.38 -8.98 15.83
N GLY A 381 12.67 -8.25 16.91
CA GLY A 381 13.53 -8.76 17.99
C GLY A 381 12.96 -10.05 18.59
N PRO A 382 13.79 -10.87 19.28
CA PRO A 382 13.27 -11.98 20.06
C PRO A 382 12.25 -11.46 21.08
N LEU A 383 11.07 -12.07 21.11
CA LEU A 383 9.99 -11.78 22.07
C LEU A 383 10.40 -12.08 23.51
#